data_AF-X0RLI0-F1
#
_entry.id   AF-X0RLI0-F1
#
_cell.length_a   1.000
_cell.length_b   1.000
_cell.length_c   1.000
_cell.angle_alpha   90.00
_cell.angle_beta   90.00
_cell.angle_gamma   90.00
#
_symmetry.space_group_name_H-M   'P 1'
#
loop_
_entity.id
_entity.type
_entity.pdbx_description
1 polymer ?
#
loop_
_entity_poly.entity_id
_entity_poly.type
_entity_poly.pdbx_seq_one_letter_code
_entity_poly.pdbx_strand_id
1 'polypeptide(L)'
;GLNSPFALSDIFGKKININFDNFYLQKKDLRRLIKKGWMVGSHSHHHYNLTQQKTTILEKELLDSLQNILEVGGRAWLAYPDGRWNLEVKNVSRKVGYKRLFTLYKTSYSLNDPDHIYRTLI
;
A
#
# COMPACT_ATOMS: atom_id res chain seq x y z
N GLY A 1 -6.52 -19.55 14.54
CA GLY A 1 -7.46 -18.60 13.92
C GLY A 1 -6.76 -17.27 13.76
N LEU A 2 -6.52 -16.84 12.52
CA LEU A 2 -5.84 -15.56 12.21
C LEU A 2 -6.42 -15.02 10.89
N ASN A 3 -7.62 -14.45 10.98
CA ASN A 3 -8.17 -13.58 9.95
C ASN A 3 -7.59 -12.18 10.19
N SER A 4 -6.35 -11.93 9.75
CA SER A 4 -5.83 -10.56 9.69
C SER A 4 -6.33 -9.93 8.38
N PRO A 5 -7.19 -8.90 8.43
CA PRO A 5 -7.83 -8.33 7.27
C PRO A 5 -6.78 -7.59 6.44
N PHE A 6 -6.55 -8.05 5.21
CA PHE A 6 -5.77 -7.31 4.22
C PHE A 6 -6.57 -6.06 3.86
N ALA A 7 -6.29 -4.95 4.56
CA ALA A 7 -6.78 -3.64 4.16
C ALA A 7 -6.37 -3.40 2.71
N LEU A 8 -7.39 -3.08 1.91
CA LEU A 8 -7.36 -2.89 0.47
C LEU A 8 -5.98 -2.53 -0.07
N SER A 9 -5.36 -3.45 -0.81
CA SER A 9 -4.44 -3.04 -1.85
C SER A 9 -5.18 -2.06 -2.75
N ASP A 10 -4.69 -0.83 -2.92
CA ASP A 10 -5.21 0.02 -3.99
C ASP A 10 -4.99 -0.72 -5.31
N ILE A 11 -6.10 -1.14 -5.92
CA ILE A 11 -6.07 -1.90 -7.17
C ILE A 11 -6.19 -0.89 -8.30
N PHE A 12 -5.15 -0.77 -9.12
CA PHE A 12 -5.15 0.14 -10.25
C PHE A 12 -5.58 -0.65 -11.51
N GLY A 13 -6.82 -0.40 -12.00
CA GLY A 13 -7.35 -1.04 -13.23
C GLY A 13 -8.89 -1.16 -13.32
N LYS A 14 -9.37 -1.93 -14.31
CA LYS A 14 -10.75 -1.99 -14.90
C LYS A 14 -11.94 -2.31 -13.95
N LYS A 15 -13.19 -2.21 -14.38
CA LYS A 15 -14.34 -2.65 -13.53
C LYS A 15 -14.40 -4.19 -13.43
N ILE A 16 -14.67 -4.77 -12.26
CA ILE A 16 -14.94 -6.21 -12.09
C ILE A 16 -16.00 -6.46 -11.03
N ASN A 17 -16.85 -7.46 -11.26
CA ASN A 17 -17.72 -8.04 -10.25
C ASN A 17 -16.93 -9.04 -9.39
N ILE A 18 -16.73 -8.70 -8.12
CA ILE A 18 -16.17 -9.59 -7.10
C ILE A 18 -17.28 -9.80 -6.07
N ASN A 19 -17.59 -11.06 -5.75
CA ASN A 19 -18.56 -11.36 -4.70
C ASN A 19 -17.90 -11.10 -3.34
N PHE A 20 -18.38 -10.08 -2.63
CA PHE A 20 -17.89 -9.69 -1.32
C PHE A 20 -18.67 -10.44 -0.24
N ASP A 21 -18.39 -11.74 -0.06
CA ASP A 21 -18.86 -12.46 1.13
C ASP A 21 -18.14 -11.93 2.41
N ASN A 22 -17.09 -11.13 2.22
CA ASN A 22 -16.36 -10.36 3.24
C ASN A 22 -15.96 -8.99 2.66
N PHE A 23 -15.89 -7.95 3.51
CA PHE A 23 -15.50 -6.58 3.13
C PHE A 23 -14.06 -6.42 2.59
N TYR A 24 -13.28 -7.51 2.51
CA TYR A 24 -11.86 -7.51 2.11
C TYR A 24 -11.55 -8.57 1.05
N LEU A 25 -10.57 -8.27 0.20
CA LEU A 25 -10.07 -9.23 -0.80
C LEU A 25 -9.11 -10.23 -0.17
N GLN A 26 -9.24 -11.50 -0.55
CA GLN A 26 -8.32 -12.56 -0.11
C GLN A 26 -7.11 -12.64 -1.05
N LYS A 27 -5.99 -13.24 -0.59
CA LYS A 27 -4.78 -13.46 -1.42
C LYS A 27 -5.11 -14.14 -2.77
N LYS A 28 -6.10 -15.05 -2.80
CA LYS A 28 -6.57 -15.71 -4.04
C LYS A 28 -7.20 -14.73 -5.03
N ASP A 29 -7.94 -13.74 -4.53
CA ASP A 29 -8.55 -12.70 -5.35
C ASP A 29 -7.48 -11.79 -5.92
N LEU A 30 -6.52 -11.35 -5.10
CA LEU A 30 -5.37 -10.55 -5.55
C LEU A 30 -4.58 -11.25 -6.66
N ARG A 31 -4.27 -12.54 -6.49
CA ARG A 31 -3.59 -13.34 -7.52
C ARG A 31 -4.41 -13.42 -8.82
N ARG A 32 -5.74 -13.56 -8.72
CA ARG A 32 -6.65 -13.56 -9.88
C ARG A 32 -6.65 -12.21 -10.61
N LEU A 33 -6.63 -11.10 -9.86
CA LEU A 33 -6.53 -9.75 -10.42
C LEU A 33 -5.22 -9.56 -11.18
N ILE A 34 -4.11 -9.92 -10.56
CA ILE A 34 -2.77 -9.81 -11.16
C ILE A 34 -2.69 -10.62 -12.46
N LYS A 35 -3.21 -11.86 -12.47
CA LYS A 35 -3.31 -12.68 -13.70
C LYS A 35 -4.14 -12.03 -14.82
N LYS A 36 -5.08 -11.15 -14.46
CA LYS A 36 -5.90 -10.38 -15.42
C LYS A 36 -5.24 -9.04 -15.83
N GLY A 37 -3.97 -8.81 -15.48
CA GLY A 37 -3.20 -7.63 -15.87
C GLY A 37 -3.31 -6.45 -14.90
N TRP A 38 -3.85 -6.67 -13.70
CA TRP A 38 -3.96 -5.60 -12.71
C TRP A 38 -2.67 -5.37 -11.94
N MET A 39 -2.49 -4.13 -11.50
CA MET A 39 -1.40 -3.75 -10.60
C MET A 39 -1.93 -3.64 -9.17
N VAL A 40 -1.24 -4.30 -8.26
CA VAL A 40 -1.59 -4.41 -6.84
C VAL A 40 -0.41 -3.89 -6.02
N GLY A 41 -0.64 -2.91 -5.15
CA GLY A 41 0.33 -2.37 -4.21
C GLY A 41 -0.11 -2.52 -2.75
N SER A 42 0.77 -2.16 -1.82
CA SER A 42 0.49 -2.10 -0.37
C SER A 42 -0.31 -0.84 0.00
N HIS A 43 -1.14 -0.96 1.04
CA HIS A 43 -1.80 0.15 1.73
C HIS A 43 -1.58 0.10 3.25
N SER A 44 -0.38 -0.33 3.68
CA SER A 44 -0.06 -0.70 5.08
C SER A 44 -0.84 -1.94 5.57
N HIS A 45 -0.42 -2.55 6.68
CA HIS A 45 -0.99 -3.80 7.17
C HIS A 45 -2.15 -3.57 8.16
N HIS A 46 -2.03 -2.59 9.06
CA HIS A 46 -2.99 -2.37 10.15
C HIS A 46 -3.69 -0.99 10.14
N HIS A 47 -3.63 -0.22 9.05
CA HIS A 47 -4.21 1.14 8.98
C HIS A 47 -3.71 2.12 10.06
N TYR A 48 -2.57 1.82 10.70
CA TYR A 48 -2.00 2.71 11.71
C TYR A 48 -1.68 4.08 11.13
N ASN A 49 -1.83 5.11 11.96
CA ASN A 49 -1.24 6.41 11.67
C ASN A 49 0.28 6.28 11.71
N LEU A 50 0.89 6.05 10.54
CA LEU A 50 2.32 5.78 10.39
C LEU A 50 3.19 6.92 10.94
N THR A 51 2.66 8.14 10.97
CA THR A 51 3.37 9.33 11.47
C THR A 51 3.53 9.37 13.00
N GLN A 52 2.85 8.47 13.73
CA GLN A 52 2.84 8.42 15.20
C GLN A 52 3.53 7.17 15.76
N GLN A 53 4.05 6.29 14.90
CA GLN A 53 4.69 5.04 15.31
C GLN A 53 6.18 5.24 15.57
N LYS A 54 6.74 4.44 16.50
CA LYS A 54 8.20 4.35 16.67
C LYS A 54 8.83 3.74 15.42
N THR A 55 10.01 4.21 15.04
CA THR A 55 10.72 3.80 13.82
C THR A 55 10.86 2.28 13.67
N THR A 56 11.13 1.55 14.76
CA THR A 56 11.26 0.08 14.74
C THR A 56 9.95 -0.65 14.43
N ILE A 57 8.82 -0.14 14.95
CA ILE A 57 7.48 -0.67 14.66
C ILE A 57 7.11 -0.35 13.21
N LEU A 58 7.40 0.88 12.77
CA LEU A 58 7.17 1.34 11.42
C LEU A 58 7.94 0.52 10.38
N GLU A 59 9.23 0.24 10.62
CA GLU A 59 10.06 -0.59 9.75
C GLU A 59 9.50 -1.99 9.60
N LYS A 60 9.15 -2.64 10.72
CA LYS A 60 8.58 -3.99 10.71
C LYS A 60 7.24 -4.03 9.98
N GLU A 61 6.34 -3.12 10.29
CA GLU A 61 5.01 -3.01 9.66
C GLU A 61 5.13 -2.86 8.14
N LEU A 62 6.01 -1.98 7.68
CA LEU A 62 6.22 -1.73 6.25
C LEU A 62 6.88 -2.91 5.55
N LEU A 63 7.82 -3.60 6.22
CA LEU A 63 8.50 -4.77 5.69
C LEU A 63 7.56 -5.97 5.55
N ASP A 64 6.79 -6.27 6.60
CA ASP A 64 5.81 -7.36 6.60
C ASP A 64 4.75 -7.12 5.52
N SER A 65 4.29 -5.87 5.38
CA SER A 65 3.36 -5.48 4.32
C SER A 65 3.96 -5.64 2.91
N LEU A 66 5.22 -5.25 2.73
CA LEU A 66 5.91 -5.40 1.44
C LEU A 66 6.06 -6.87 1.06
N GLN A 67 6.51 -7.72 1.98
CA GLN A 67 6.68 -9.15 1.74
C GLN A 67 5.35 -9.80 1.34
N ASN A 68 4.26 -9.49 2.04
CA ASN A 68 2.93 -10.01 1.70
C ASN A 68 2.47 -9.63 0.29
N ILE A 69 2.73 -8.39 -0.15
CA ILE A 69 2.37 -7.94 -1.50
C ILE A 69 3.23 -8.61 -2.56
N LEU A 70 4.52 -8.78 -2.32
CA LEU A 70 5.41 -9.48 -3.26
C LEU A 70 5.06 -10.98 -3.37
N GLU A 71 4.65 -11.62 -2.27
CA GLU A 71 4.23 -13.04 -2.24
C GLU A 71 2.97 -13.33 -3.09
N VAL A 72 2.12 -12.32 -3.32
CA VAL A 72 0.95 -12.44 -4.20
C VAL A 72 1.25 -12.03 -5.65
N GLY A 73 2.47 -11.58 -5.95
CA GLY A 73 2.88 -11.08 -7.27
C GLY A 73 2.59 -9.59 -7.50
N GLY A 74 2.38 -8.83 -6.44
CA GLY A 74 2.17 -7.39 -6.50
C GLY A 74 3.44 -6.60 -6.76
N ARG A 75 3.33 -5.28 -6.70
CA ARG A 75 4.44 -4.33 -6.90
C ARG A 75 4.87 -3.78 -5.55
N ALA A 76 6.16 -3.45 -5.42
CA ALA A 76 6.72 -2.76 -4.26
C ALA A 76 6.26 -1.29 -4.21
N TRP A 77 4.95 -1.06 -4.17
CA TRP A 77 4.28 0.23 -4.18
C TRP A 77 3.53 0.40 -2.87
N LEU A 78 3.51 1.59 -2.29
CA LEU A 78 2.80 1.90 -1.05
C LEU A 78 1.88 3.09 -1.28
N ALA A 79 0.59 2.92 -1.03
CA ALA A 79 -0.31 4.04 -0.79
C ALA A 79 -0.37 4.32 0.71
N TYR A 80 -0.07 5.55 1.13
CA TYR A 80 -0.15 5.88 2.55
C TYR A 80 -1.61 5.85 3.03
N PRO A 81 -1.91 5.22 4.18
CA PRO A 81 -3.21 5.33 4.83
C PRO A 81 -3.63 6.79 4.99
N ASP A 82 -4.86 7.11 4.59
CA ASP A 82 -5.42 8.48 4.53
C ASP A 82 -4.56 9.48 3.74
N GLY A 83 -3.63 8.99 2.92
CA GLY A 83 -2.61 9.79 2.25
C GLY A 83 -1.58 10.43 3.17
N ARG A 84 -1.62 10.21 4.49
CA ARG A 84 -0.80 10.90 5.51
C ARG A 84 0.61 10.32 5.59
N TRP A 85 1.60 11.19 5.61
CA TRP A 85 3.01 10.80 5.69
C TRP A 85 3.86 11.95 6.27
N ASN A 86 5.08 11.65 6.69
CA ASN A 86 6.13 12.62 7.04
C ASN A 86 7.48 12.14 6.45
N LEU A 87 8.53 12.96 6.59
CA LEU A 87 9.84 12.63 6.02
C LEU A 87 10.43 11.31 6.56
N GLU A 88 10.22 11.01 7.83
CA GLU A 88 10.64 9.75 8.44
C GLU A 88 9.95 8.55 7.78
N VAL A 89 8.61 8.58 7.66
CA VAL A 89 7.82 7.53 7.00
C VAL A 89 8.26 7.33 5.56
N LYS A 90 8.51 8.41 4.82
CA LYS A 90 9.05 8.34 3.45
C LYS A 90 10.40 7.64 3.41
N ASN A 91 11.33 8.04 4.28
CA ASN A 91 12.68 7.49 4.32
C ASN A 91 12.69 6.01 4.70
N VAL A 92 11.90 5.64 5.70
CA VAL A 92 11.74 4.24 6.12
C VAL A 92 11.12 3.40 5.00
N SER A 93 10.07 3.91 4.33
CA SER A 93 9.43 3.20 3.21
C SER A 93 10.42 2.91 2.08
N ARG A 94 11.29 3.86 1.75
CA ARG A 94 12.36 3.67 0.76
C ARG A 94 13.41 2.66 1.25
N LYS A 95 13.86 2.78 2.50
CA LYS A 95 14.84 1.87 3.12
C LYS A 95 14.36 0.42 3.10
N VAL A 96 13.08 0.19 3.38
CA VAL A 96 12.45 -1.13 3.35
C VAL A 96 12.34 -1.70 1.93
N GLY A 97 12.30 -0.84 0.90
CA GLY A 97 12.38 -1.25 -0.50
C GLY A 97 11.21 -0.84 -1.39
N TYR A 98 10.28 -0.02 -0.89
CA TYR A 98 9.22 0.53 -1.74
C TYR A 98 9.78 1.43 -2.84
N LYS A 99 9.26 1.25 -4.06
CA LYS A 99 9.69 1.92 -5.29
C LYS A 99 8.78 3.08 -5.67
N ARG A 100 7.49 3.01 -5.33
CA ARG A 100 6.53 4.11 -5.55
C ARG A 100 5.70 4.33 -4.30
N LEU A 101 5.45 5.59 -3.98
CA LEU A 101 4.76 6.04 -2.78
C LEU A 101 3.61 6.94 -3.23
N PHE A 102 2.37 6.65 -2.82
CA PHE A 102 1.18 7.40 -3.24
C PHE A 102 0.59 8.17 -2.06
N THR A 103 0.31 9.46 -2.25
CA THR A 103 -0.22 10.37 -1.22
C THR A 103 -1.42 11.17 -1.73
N LEU A 104 -2.27 11.63 -0.80
CA LEU A 104 -3.38 12.57 -1.04
C LEU A 104 -3.01 14.02 -0.73
N TYR A 105 -1.79 14.28 -0.23
CA TYR A 105 -1.35 15.62 0.16
C TYR A 105 -0.21 16.08 -0.74
N LYS A 106 -0.41 17.22 -1.39
CA LYS A 106 0.58 17.84 -2.25
C LYS A 106 1.54 18.66 -1.39
N THR A 107 2.81 18.31 -1.42
CA THR A 107 3.89 19.04 -0.73
C THR A 107 5.05 19.27 -1.71
N SER A 108 6.00 20.17 -1.38
CA SER A 108 7.23 20.33 -2.15
C SER A 108 8.01 19.00 -2.29
N TYR A 109 8.00 18.17 -1.25
CA TYR A 109 8.66 16.86 -1.21
C TYR A 109 7.99 15.78 -2.06
N SER A 110 6.69 15.88 -2.33
CA SER A 110 5.99 14.98 -3.26
C SER A 110 6.08 15.49 -4.70
N LEU A 111 6.17 16.81 -4.90
CA LEU A 111 6.31 17.39 -6.24
C LEU A 111 7.70 17.19 -6.84
N ASN A 112 8.74 17.20 -6.01
CA ASN A 112 10.13 17.07 -6.45
C ASN A 112 10.64 15.62 -6.44
N ASP A 113 9.78 14.63 -6.13
CA ASP A 113 10.15 13.21 -6.12
C ASP A 113 9.24 12.45 -7.12
N PRO A 114 9.77 11.98 -8.26
CA PRO A 114 8.97 11.37 -9.32
C PRO A 114 8.30 10.05 -8.92
N ASP A 115 8.82 9.41 -7.86
CA ASP A 115 8.28 8.17 -7.31
C ASP A 115 7.36 8.43 -6.10
N HIS A 116 7.17 9.70 -5.70
CA HIS A 116 6.24 10.12 -4.65
C HIS A 116 5.02 10.81 -5.24
N ILE A 117 4.08 9.99 -5.67
CA ILE A 117 2.99 10.36 -6.57
C ILE A 117 1.82 10.91 -5.76
N TYR A 118 1.46 12.16 -6.03
CA TYR A 118 0.21 12.75 -5.59
C TYR A 118 -0.97 12.20 -6.41
N ARG A 119 -2.05 11.81 -5.73
CA ARG A 119 -3.31 11.36 -6.34
C ARG A 119 -4.49 12.24 -5.89
N THR A 120 -5.43 12.46 -6.79
CA THR A 120 -6.71 13.14 -6.49
C THR A 120 -7.78 12.06 -6.30
N LEU A 121 -8.62 12.20 -5.27
CA LEU A 121 -9.84 11.39 -5.16
C LEU A 121 -10.79 11.81 -6.28
N ILE A 122 -11.24 10.83 -7.07
CA ILE A 122 -12.21 11.01 -8.15
C ILE A 122 -13.60 10.73 -7.62
#